data_AF-A0A061DBF3-F1
#
_entry.id   AF-A0A061DBF3-F1
#
_cell.length_a   1.000
_cell.length_b   1.000
_cell.length_c   1.000
_cell.angle_alpha   90.00
_cell.angle_beta   90.00
_cell.angle_gamma   90.00
#
_symmetry.space_group_name_H-M   'P 1'
#
loop_
_entity.id
_entity.type
_entity.pdbx_description
1 polymer ?
#
loop_
_entity_poly.entity_id
_entity_poly.type
_entity_poly.pdbx_seq_one_letter_code
_entity_poly.pdbx_strand_id
1 'polypeptide(L)'
;MSDTLFEAAVKFISNGTGFTATDEDKLSFYKYFKQATIGDCNIAKPGFFQLQQKYKWEAWDSVRGMAQEAAKAAYVALLDKLCPSWRN
;
A
#
# COMPACT_ATOMS: atom_id res chain seq x y z
N MET A 1 -4.62 -9.58 -14.72
CA MET A 1 -3.61 -9.90 -13.68
C MET A 1 -3.82 -8.87 -12.58
N SER A 2 -4.15 -9.13 -11.32
CA SER A 2 -4.24 -10.33 -10.49
C SER A 2 -4.87 -9.91 -9.15
N ASP A 3 -6.19 -9.68 -9.13
CA ASP A 3 -6.93 -9.31 -7.91
C ASP A 3 -6.73 -10.32 -6.78
N THR A 4 -6.66 -11.60 -7.13
CA THR A 4 -6.42 -12.71 -6.19
C THR A 4 -5.06 -12.62 -5.49
N LEU A 5 -3.99 -12.24 -6.22
CA LEU A 5 -2.66 -12.05 -5.62
C LEU A 5 -2.63 -10.86 -4.68
N PHE A 6 -3.33 -9.78 -5.04
CA PHE A 6 -3.43 -8.61 -4.18
C PHE A 6 -4.20 -8.94 -2.90
N GLU A 7 -5.34 -9.63 -3.00
CA GLU A 7 -6.09 -10.07 -1.82
C GLU A 7 -5.28 -11.01 -0.92
N ALA A 8 -4.55 -11.95 -1.50
CA ALA A 8 -3.65 -12.84 -0.75
C ALA A 8 -2.56 -12.05 -0.03
N ALA A 9 -1.92 -11.09 -0.72
CA ALA A 9 -0.90 -10.21 -0.13
C ALA A 9 -1.47 -9.37 1.02
N VAL A 10 -2.66 -8.80 0.84
CA VAL A 10 -3.36 -8.03 1.88
C VAL A 10 -3.68 -8.90 3.09
N LYS A 11 -4.17 -10.13 2.88
CA LYS A 11 -4.42 -11.09 3.97
C LYS A 11 -3.13 -11.45 4.70
N PHE A 12 -2.03 -11.68 3.98
CA PHE A 12 -0.73 -11.99 4.57
C PHE A 12 -0.24 -10.85 5.47
N ILE A 13 -0.28 -9.61 4.98
CA ILE A 13 0.11 -8.43 5.75
C ILE A 13 -0.83 -8.20 6.94
N SER A 14 -2.14 -8.40 6.75
CA SER A 14 -3.14 -8.27 7.83
C SER A 14 -3.00 -9.34 8.90
N ASN A 15 -2.56 -10.54 8.54
CA ASN A 15 -2.28 -11.62 9.49
C ASN A 15 -0.99 -11.38 10.30
N GLY A 16 -0.22 -10.34 9.98
CA GLY A 16 0.96 -9.92 10.75
C GLY A 16 2.13 -10.91 10.65
N THR A 17 2.17 -11.72 9.60
CA THR A 17 3.11 -12.84 9.50
C THR A 17 4.47 -12.39 8.97
N GLY A 18 5.44 -12.26 9.88
CA GLY A 18 6.82 -12.68 9.61
C GLY A 18 7.72 -11.78 8.76
N PHE A 19 7.44 -10.49 8.60
CA PHE A 19 8.38 -9.56 7.94
C PHE A 19 8.57 -8.26 8.72
N THR A 20 9.81 -7.76 8.74
CA THR A 20 10.16 -6.48 9.35
C THR A 20 9.96 -5.37 8.31
N ALA A 21 8.79 -4.73 8.31
CA ALA A 21 8.53 -3.55 7.49
C ALA A 21 8.93 -2.27 8.23
N THR A 22 9.66 -1.39 7.55
CA THR A 22 9.90 -0.02 8.03
C THR A 22 8.61 0.79 7.95
N ASP A 23 8.58 1.95 8.60
CA ASP A 23 7.40 2.83 8.51
C ASP A 23 7.19 3.37 7.08
N GLU A 24 8.26 3.52 6.30
CA GLU A 24 8.21 3.86 4.88
C GLU A 24 7.58 2.75 4.03
N ASP A 25 7.88 1.48 4.35
CA ASP A 25 7.25 0.33 3.71
C ASP A 25 5.77 0.27 4.02
N LYS A 26 5.38 0.48 5.28
CA LYS A 26 3.96 0.53 5.69
C LYS A 26 3.22 1.66 4.97
N LEU A 27 3.83 2.83 4.83
CA LEU A 27 3.29 3.94 4.05
C LEU A 27 3.15 3.58 2.56
N SER A 28 4.11 2.85 2.01
CA SER A 28 4.09 2.38 0.62
C SER A 28 2.99 1.33 0.39
N PHE A 29 2.80 0.38 1.30
CA PHE A 29 1.66 -0.53 1.25
C PHE A 29 0.34 0.22 1.33
N TYR A 30 0.24 1.20 2.24
CA TYR A 30 -0.97 2.00 2.40
C TYR A 30 -1.34 2.77 1.12
N LYS A 31 -0.41 3.49 0.49
CA LYS A 31 -0.69 4.26 -0.73
C LYS A 31 -1.15 3.37 -1.88
N TYR A 32 -0.48 2.23 -2.10
CA TYR A 32 -0.85 1.31 -3.18
C TYR A 32 -2.17 0.61 -2.89
N PHE A 33 -2.44 0.25 -1.63
CA PHE A 33 -3.72 -0.32 -1.24
C PHE A 33 -4.88 0.65 -1.47
N LYS A 34 -4.71 1.91 -1.07
CA LYS A 34 -5.73 2.97 -1.26
C LYS A 34 -5.94 3.26 -2.74
N GLN A 35 -4.87 3.36 -3.52
CA GLN A 35 -4.97 3.56 -4.97
C GLN A 35 -5.61 2.36 -5.69
N ALA A 36 -5.31 1.13 -5.27
CA ALA A 36 -5.88 -0.08 -5.85
C ALA A 36 -7.38 -0.26 -5.55
N THR A 37 -7.85 0.23 -4.40
CA THR A 37 -9.23 0.03 -3.92
C THR A 37 -10.14 1.21 -4.20
N ILE A 38 -9.67 2.42 -3.92
CA ILE A 38 -10.44 3.67 -4.09
C ILE A 38 -10.07 4.35 -5.40
N GLY A 39 -8.81 4.25 -5.81
CA GLY A 39 -8.24 5.10 -6.86
C GLY A 39 -7.66 6.38 -6.26
N ASP A 40 -7.80 7.47 -7.00
CA ASP A 40 -7.13 8.73 -6.70
C ASP A 40 -7.50 9.31 -5.34
N CYS A 41 -6.51 9.95 -4.69
CA CYS A 41 -6.69 10.63 -3.42
C CYS A 41 -7.73 11.76 -3.55
N ASN A 42 -8.90 11.51 -2.96
CA ASN A 42 -10.08 12.38 -2.96
C ASN A 42 -10.35 13.03 -1.59
N ILE A 43 -9.47 12.82 -0.62
CA ILE A 43 -9.60 13.37 0.73
C ILE A 43 -8.82 14.68 0.86
N ALA A 44 -9.33 15.61 1.67
CA ALA A 44 -8.64 16.85 1.99
C ALA A 44 -7.39 16.59 2.82
N LYS A 45 -6.39 17.48 2.70
CA LYS A 45 -5.13 17.39 3.46
C LYS A 45 -5.43 17.41 4.96
N PRO A 46 -4.99 16.41 5.74
CA PRO A 46 -5.23 16.36 7.18
C PRO A 46 -4.56 17.52 7.90
N GLY A 47 -5.13 17.93 9.04
CA GLY A 47 -4.65 19.06 9.84
C GLY A 47 -3.23 18.87 10.37
N PHE A 48 -2.54 19.97 10.62
CA PHE A 48 -1.10 20.03 10.93
C PHE A 48 -0.68 19.18 12.14
N PHE A 49 -1.57 19.00 13.12
CA PHE A 49 -1.31 18.21 14.33
C PHE A 49 -1.21 16.69 14.07
N GLN A 50 -1.59 16.20 12.89
CA GLN A 50 -1.64 14.78 12.56
C GLN A 50 -0.54 14.40 11.56
N LEU A 51 0.73 14.50 11.98
CA LEU A 51 1.91 14.22 11.15
C LEU A 51 1.83 12.86 10.44
N GLN A 52 1.45 11.80 11.15
CA GLN A 52 1.31 10.45 10.58
C GLN A 52 0.25 10.38 9.47
N GLN A 53 -0.88 11.08 9.67
CA GLN A 53 -1.94 11.13 8.66
C GLN A 53 -1.52 11.96 7.46
N LYS A 54 -0.77 13.05 7.69
CA LYS A 54 -0.15 13.84 6.63
C LYS A 54 0.78 12.98 5.77
N TYR A 55 1.64 12.17 6.37
CA TYR A 55 2.51 11.27 5.59
C TYR A 55 1.73 10.23 4.80
N LYS A 56 0.70 9.61 5.39
CA LYS A 56 -0.19 8.68 4.68
C LYS A 56 -0.90 9.35 3.50
N TRP A 57 -1.36 10.59 3.72
CA TRP A 57 -2.02 11.40 2.69
C TRP A 57 -1.04 11.77 1.58
N GLU A 58 0.16 12.26 1.90
CA GLU A 58 1.20 12.62 0.92
C GLU A 58 1.65 11.39 0.12
N ALA A 59 1.78 10.23 0.76
CA ALA A 59 2.09 8.98 0.09
C ALA A 59 0.99 8.57 -0.91
N TRP A 60 -0.29 8.72 -0.54
CA TRP A 60 -1.42 8.42 -1.43
C TRP A 60 -1.57 9.45 -2.55
N ASP A 61 -1.38 10.74 -2.25
CA ASP A 61 -1.39 11.82 -3.24
C ASP A 61 -0.24 11.66 -4.26
N SER A 62 0.93 11.18 -3.83
CA SER A 62 2.08 10.90 -4.70
C SER A 62 1.81 9.83 -5.77
N VAL A 63 0.79 8.97 -5.59
CA VAL A 63 0.40 7.95 -6.58
C VAL A 63 -0.89 8.31 -7.33
N ARG A 64 -1.35 9.56 -7.24
CA ARG A 64 -2.49 10.06 -8.02
C ARG A 64 -2.23 9.88 -9.51
N GLY A 65 -3.23 9.39 -10.24
CA GLY A 65 -3.18 9.06 -11.66
C GLY A 65 -2.63 7.66 -11.96
N MET A 66 -2.21 6.90 -10.95
CA MET A 66 -1.77 5.52 -11.14
C MET A 66 -2.97 4.59 -11.33
N ALA A 67 -2.95 3.74 -12.36
CA ALA A 67 -4.01 2.77 -12.59
C ALA A 67 -4.11 1.76 -11.43
N GLN A 68 -5.33 1.30 -11.12
CA GLN A 68 -5.57 0.33 -10.04
C GLN A 68 -4.75 -0.96 -10.21
N GLU A 69 -4.66 -1.46 -11.45
CA GLU A 69 -3.87 -2.66 -11.77
C GLU A 69 -2.38 -2.46 -11.51
N ALA A 70 -1.85 -1.28 -11.87
CA ALA A 70 -0.46 -0.93 -11.59
C ALA A 70 -0.20 -0.82 -10.08
N ALA A 71 -1.14 -0.25 -9.33
CA ALA A 71 -1.04 -0.16 -7.87
C ALA A 71 -1.04 -1.55 -7.20
N LYS A 72 -1.90 -2.47 -7.66
CA LYS A 72 -1.91 -3.88 -7.20
C LYS A 72 -0.58 -4.56 -7.50
N ALA A 73 -0.05 -4.39 -8.71
CA ALA A 73 1.24 -4.96 -9.09
C ALA A 73 2.39 -4.41 -8.23
N ALA A 74 2.40 -3.09 -7.98
CA ALA A 74 3.41 -2.45 -7.13
C ALA A 74 3.33 -2.92 -5.67
N TYR A 75 2.11 -3.12 -5.13
CA TYR A 75 1.90 -3.66 -3.79
C TYR A 75 2.50 -5.06 -3.64
N VAL A 76 2.19 -5.94 -4.59
CA VAL A 76 2.70 -7.31 -4.65
C VAL A 76 4.22 -7.32 -4.81
N ALA A 77 4.78 -6.47 -5.67
CA ALA A 77 6.22 -6.36 -5.86
C ALA A 77 6.95 -5.84 -4.61
N LEU A 78 6.33 -4.94 -3.85
CA LEU A 78 6.88 -4.46 -2.57
C LEU A 78 6.93 -5.61 -1.54
N LEU A 79 5.85 -6.39 -1.44
CA LEU A 79 5.82 -7.57 -0.56
C LEU A 79 6.86 -8.61 -0.97
N ASP A 80 7.03 -8.84 -2.28
CA ASP A 80 8.02 -9.77 -2.81
C ASP A 80 9.46 -9.36 -2.45
N LYS A 81 9.74 -8.05 -2.44
CA LYS A 81 11.05 -7.52 -2.02
C LYS A 81 11.30 -7.68 -0.52
N LEU A 82 10.27 -7.47 0.29
CA LEU A 82 10.39 -7.50 1.74
C LEU A 82 10.36 -8.92 2.30
N CYS A 83 9.56 -9.79 1.70
CA CYS A 83 9.36 -11.14 2.16
C CYS A 83 9.05 -12.03 0.96
N PRO A 84 10.04 -12.48 0.18
CA PRO A 84 9.81 -13.35 -0.99
C PRO A 84 9.15 -14.69 -0.63
N SER A 85 9.23 -15.11 0.64
CA SER A 85 8.64 -16.35 1.15
C SER A 85 7.13 -16.29 1.37
N TRP A 86 6.46 -15.14 1.17
CA TRP A 86 5.00 -15.01 1.32
C TRP A 86 4.16 -15.80 0.29
N ARG A 87 4.79 -16.24 -0.81
CA ARG A 87 4.17 -17.01 -1.90
C ARG A 87 4.34 -18.53 -1.76
N ASN A 88 5.04 -19.01 -0.73
CA ASN A 88 5.27 -20.44 -0.50
C ASN A 88 4.08 -21.12 0.18
#